data_AF-A0A1H3VKT0-F1
#
_entry.id   AF-A0A1H3VKT0-F1
#
_cell.length_a   1.000
_cell.length_b   1.000
_cell.length_c   1.000
_cell.angle_alpha   90.00
_cell.angle_beta   90.00
_cell.angle_gamma   90.00
#
_symmetry.space_group_name_H-M   'P 1'
#
loop_
_entity.id
_entity.type
_entity.pdbx_description
1 polymer ?
#
loop_
_entity_poly.entity_id
_entity_poly.type
_entity_poly.pdbx_seq_one_letter_code
_entity_poly.pdbx_strand_id
1 'polypeptide(L)'
;MKCYRYILFKLYSWALIKRRGSNTPIGNVVFTMVTVHLIQFFAMYNILLINVDAPMIYLPKYLIFIILMFLVSCILYYYILCTREKLQRYLIEFHNETKESSRLGTIWVLFYLIGSFFMFAISVWMIHKYGLYHVLGFR
;
A
#
# COMPACT_ATOMS: atom_id res chain seq x y z
N MET A 1 -10.50 -2.69 -11.60
CA MET A 1 -11.15 -1.49 -11.03
C MET A 1 -12.10 -1.80 -9.87
N LYS A 2 -13.09 -2.71 -10.02
CA LYS A 2 -14.08 -3.01 -8.95
C LYS A 2 -13.45 -3.49 -7.62
N CYS A 3 -12.50 -4.43 -7.66
CA CYS A 3 -11.81 -4.91 -6.45
C CYS A 3 -11.05 -3.79 -5.71
N TYR A 4 -10.44 -2.88 -6.46
CA TYR A 4 -9.70 -1.75 -5.88
C TYR A 4 -10.64 -0.72 -5.23
N ARG A 5 -11.76 -0.41 -5.89
CA ARG A 5 -12.83 0.42 -5.30
C ARG A 5 -13.41 -0.23 -4.05
N TYR A 6 -13.50 -1.55 -4.01
CA TYR A 6 -13.95 -2.30 -2.85
C TYR A 6 -12.98 -2.18 -1.66
N ILE A 7 -11.66 -2.24 -1.91
CA ILE A 7 -10.63 -1.96 -0.88
C ILE A 7 -10.82 -0.55 -0.31
N LEU A 8 -10.94 0.45 -1.19
CA LEU A 8 -11.18 1.84 -0.79
C LEU A 8 -12.46 2.01 0.02
N PHE A 9 -13.55 1.36 -0.41
CA PHE A 9 -14.82 1.32 0.28
C PHE A 9 -14.68 0.78 1.71
N LYS A 10 -14.03 -0.38 1.89
CA LYS A 10 -13.84 -0.99 3.21
C LYS A 10 -12.99 -0.12 4.12
N LEU A 11 -11.86 0.35 3.63
CA LEU A 11 -10.97 1.24 4.39
C LEU A 11 -11.69 2.52 4.81
N TYR A 12 -12.46 3.12 3.90
CA TYR A 12 -13.22 4.33 4.19
C TYR A 12 -14.35 4.06 5.19
N SER A 13 -15.07 2.94 5.05
CA SER A 13 -16.12 2.53 5.98
C SER A 13 -15.56 2.30 7.38
N TRP A 14 -14.41 1.63 7.51
CA TRP A 14 -13.72 1.44 8.78
C TRP A 14 -13.25 2.77 9.36
N ALA A 15 -12.71 3.67 8.54
CA ALA A 15 -12.31 5.00 8.97
C ALA A 15 -13.50 5.85 9.46
N LEU A 16 -14.68 5.70 8.85
CA LEU A 16 -15.92 6.34 9.28
C LEU A 16 -16.46 5.74 10.59
N ILE A 17 -16.39 4.43 10.79
CA ILE A 17 -16.78 3.77 12.05
C ILE A 17 -15.84 4.18 13.19
N LYS A 18 -14.53 4.27 12.91
CA LYS A 18 -13.49 4.70 13.87
C LYS A 18 -13.56 6.20 14.20
N ARG A 19 -14.40 6.98 13.50
CA ARG A 19 -14.52 8.44 13.59
C ARG A 19 -15.14 8.96 14.89
N ARG A 20 -15.44 8.10 15.88
CA ARG A 20 -15.64 8.53 17.28
C ARG A 20 -14.39 9.18 17.90
N GLY A 21 -13.23 9.20 17.21
CA GLY A 21 -12.03 9.93 17.67
C GLY A 21 -11.00 10.37 16.61
N SER A 22 -11.31 10.36 15.31
CA SER A 22 -10.35 10.78 14.25
C SER A 22 -10.98 11.77 13.26
N ASN A 23 -10.41 12.97 13.15
CA ASN A 23 -11.02 14.07 12.38
C ASN A 23 -10.91 13.90 10.84
N THR A 24 -10.09 12.96 10.32
CA THR A 24 -9.74 12.89 8.88
C THR A 24 -9.78 11.46 8.29
N PRO A 25 -10.97 10.88 8.03
CA PRO A 25 -11.13 9.51 7.54
C PRO A 25 -10.54 9.31 6.13
N ILE A 26 -10.63 10.33 5.28
CA ILE A 26 -10.03 10.30 3.94
C ILE A 26 -8.51 10.23 4.04
N GLY A 27 -7.91 11.01 4.95
CA GLY A 27 -6.47 10.96 5.22
C GLY A 27 -6.04 9.54 5.58
N ASN A 28 -6.74 8.89 6.52
CA ASN A 28 -6.38 7.52 6.92
C ASN A 28 -6.40 6.53 5.75
N VAL A 29 -7.37 6.65 4.84
CA VAL A 29 -7.42 5.81 3.61
C VAL A 29 -6.23 6.10 2.70
N VAL A 30 -5.95 7.37 2.43
CA VAL A 30 -4.84 7.80 1.56
C VAL A 30 -3.51 7.32 2.13
N PHE A 31 -3.22 7.63 3.40
CA PHE A 31 -1.99 7.22 4.07
C PHE A 31 -1.81 5.70 4.08
N THR A 32 -2.87 4.94 4.39
CA THR A 32 -2.83 3.47 4.40
C THR A 32 -2.48 2.93 3.01
N MET A 33 -3.19 3.37 1.97
CA MET A 33 -3.02 2.84 0.62
C MET A 33 -1.69 3.25 0.00
N VAL A 34 -1.25 4.50 0.19
CA VAL A 34 0.06 4.94 -0.29
C VAL A 34 1.19 4.17 0.41
N THR A 35 1.08 3.95 1.72
CA THR A 35 2.05 3.12 2.46
C THR A 35 2.11 1.70 1.90
N VAL A 36 0.96 1.06 1.70
CA VAL A 36 0.89 -0.29 1.13
C VAL A 36 1.50 -0.34 -0.28
N HIS A 37 1.20 0.65 -1.12
CA HIS A 37 1.78 0.72 -2.46
C HIS A 37 3.28 0.94 -2.46
N LEU A 38 3.81 1.75 -1.54
CA LEU A 38 5.25 1.92 -1.39
C LEU A 38 5.94 0.66 -0.89
N ILE A 39 5.32 -0.06 0.05
CA ILE A 39 5.81 -1.37 0.50
C ILE A 39 5.84 -2.36 -0.68
N GLN A 40 4.78 -2.42 -1.47
CA GLN A 40 4.72 -3.26 -2.67
C GLN A 40 5.79 -2.85 -3.70
N PHE A 41 5.95 -1.55 -3.94
CA PHE A 41 6.95 -1.01 -4.86
C PHE A 41 8.36 -1.39 -4.41
N PHE A 42 8.69 -1.22 -3.12
CA PHE A 42 9.98 -1.62 -2.57
C PHE A 42 10.19 -3.13 -2.62
N ALA A 43 9.15 -3.93 -2.39
CA ALA A 43 9.23 -5.38 -2.53
C ALA A 43 9.56 -5.79 -3.97
N MET A 44 8.92 -5.17 -4.97
CA MET A 44 9.22 -5.39 -6.38
C MET A 44 10.62 -4.93 -6.75
N TYR A 45 11.03 -3.75 -6.26
CA TYR A 45 12.37 -3.22 -6.47
C TYR A 45 13.44 -4.15 -5.90
N ASN A 46 13.19 -4.73 -4.72
CA ASN A 46 14.09 -5.70 -4.11
C ASN A 46 14.26 -6.97 -4.94
N ILE A 47 13.16 -7.48 -5.51
CA ILE A 47 13.20 -8.64 -6.41
C ILE A 47 13.97 -8.30 -7.69
N LEU A 48 13.84 -7.08 -8.19
CA LEU A 48 14.59 -6.61 -9.37
C LEU A 48 16.10 -6.53 -9.08
N LEU A 49 16.50 -6.04 -7.91
CA LEU A 49 17.91 -5.99 -7.48
C LEU A 49 18.60 -7.35 -7.44
N ILE A 50 17.86 -8.44 -7.28
CA ILE A 50 18.43 -9.80 -7.31
C ILE A 50 18.90 -10.17 -8.73
N ASN A 51 18.24 -9.63 -9.76
CA ASN A 51 18.45 -10.02 -11.16
C ASN A 51 19.15 -8.94 -11.98
N VAL A 52 19.23 -7.71 -11.47
CA VAL A 52 19.73 -6.53 -12.18
C VAL A 52 20.63 -5.72 -11.27
N ASP A 53 21.78 -5.32 -11.78
CA ASP A 53 22.67 -4.39 -11.10
C ASP A 53 22.05 -2.97 -11.12
N ALA A 54 21.41 -2.60 -10.02
CA ALA A 54 20.74 -1.32 -9.85
C ALA A 54 21.12 -0.67 -8.51
N PRO A 55 21.09 0.67 -8.41
CA PRO A 55 21.65 1.38 -7.26
C PRO A 55 20.76 1.29 -6.02
N MET A 56 21.28 0.83 -4.88
CA MET A 56 20.51 0.71 -3.65
C MET A 56 19.93 2.07 -3.18
N ILE A 57 18.59 2.18 -3.17
CA ILE A 57 17.88 3.44 -2.87
C ILE A 57 17.56 3.65 -1.38
N TYR A 58 17.84 2.66 -0.51
CA TYR A 58 17.53 2.72 0.92
C TYR A 58 18.59 3.44 1.77
N LEU A 59 19.53 4.14 1.14
CA LEU A 59 20.58 4.83 1.85
C LEU A 59 20.02 6.06 2.59
N PRO A 60 20.49 6.38 3.81
CA PRO A 60 20.03 7.54 4.58
C PRO A 60 20.09 8.86 3.81
N LYS A 61 21.06 9.00 2.88
CA LYS A 61 21.21 10.17 2.01
C LYS A 61 20.00 10.44 1.10
N TYR A 62 19.15 9.44 0.85
CA TYR A 62 17.93 9.57 0.05
C TYR A 62 16.64 9.71 0.89
N LEU A 63 16.75 9.76 2.23
CA LEU A 63 15.59 9.82 3.12
C LEU A 63 14.66 10.99 2.80
N ILE A 64 15.22 12.19 2.59
CA ILE A 64 14.45 13.40 2.23
C ILE A 64 13.69 13.18 0.92
N PHE A 65 14.35 12.57 -0.08
CA PHE A 65 13.73 12.27 -1.37
C PHE A 65 12.58 11.26 -1.22
N ILE A 66 12.75 10.21 -0.41
CA ILE A 66 11.69 9.22 -0.13
C ILE A 66 10.49 9.89 0.56
N ILE A 67 10.74 10.78 1.52
CA ILE A 67 9.67 11.54 2.21
C ILE A 67 8.93 12.44 1.21
N LEU A 68 9.64 13.17 0.34
CA LEU A 68 9.02 13.99 -0.68
C LEU A 68 8.18 13.16 -1.66
N MET A 69 8.71 12.02 -2.12
CA MET A 69 7.99 11.10 -2.99
C MET A 69 6.72 10.55 -2.31
N PHE A 70 6.79 10.23 -1.02
CA PHE A 70 5.64 9.82 -0.21
C PHE A 70 4.57 10.92 -0.17
N LEU A 71 4.95 12.15 0.14
CA LEU A 71 4.02 13.29 0.22
C LEU A 71 3.36 13.57 -1.14
N VAL A 72 4.13 13.60 -2.22
CA VAL A 72 3.62 13.77 -3.59
C VAL A 72 2.66 12.64 -3.94
N SER A 73 3.01 11.40 -3.59
CA SER A 73 2.14 10.24 -3.81
C SER A 73 0.82 10.36 -3.05
N CYS A 74 0.83 10.81 -1.80
CA CYS A 74 -0.39 11.09 -1.03
C CYS A 74 -1.29 12.14 -1.70
N ILE A 75 -0.71 13.24 -2.17
CA ILE A 75 -1.45 14.30 -2.86
C ILE A 75 -2.07 13.76 -4.15
N LEU A 76 -1.27 13.12 -5.01
CA LEU A 76 -1.74 12.55 -6.27
C LEU A 76 -2.82 11.49 -6.04
N TYR A 77 -2.59 10.59 -5.09
CA TYR A 77 -3.52 9.52 -4.75
C TYR A 77 -4.87 10.07 -4.28
N TYR A 78 -4.85 11.13 -3.45
CA TYR A 78 -6.05 11.82 -3.02
C TYR A 78 -6.86 12.34 -4.22
N TYR A 79 -6.27 13.12 -5.11
CA TYR A 79 -6.97 13.71 -6.25
C TYR A 79 -7.48 12.67 -7.25
N ILE A 80 -6.68 11.62 -7.50
CA ILE A 80 -7.03 10.60 -8.52
C ILE A 80 -8.08 9.63 -7.97
N LEU A 81 -8.04 9.23 -6.70
CA LEU A 81 -8.81 8.06 -6.23
C LEU A 81 -9.66 8.34 -4.98
N CYS A 82 -9.26 9.28 -4.13
CA CYS A 82 -9.85 9.46 -2.80
C CYS A 82 -10.51 10.82 -2.57
N THR A 83 -10.94 11.51 -3.63
CA THR A 83 -11.81 12.68 -3.46
C THR A 83 -13.08 12.29 -2.72
N ARG A 84 -13.65 13.22 -1.95
CA ARG A 84 -14.83 12.97 -1.12
C ARG A 84 -15.98 12.37 -1.94
N GLU A 85 -16.22 12.93 -3.13
CA GLU A 85 -17.26 12.45 -4.04
C GLU A 85 -17.03 11.00 -4.48
N LYS A 86 -15.79 10.62 -4.82
CA LYS A 86 -15.46 9.26 -5.26
C LYS A 86 -15.70 8.26 -4.14
N LEU A 87 -15.23 8.56 -2.93
CA LEU A 87 -15.42 7.70 -1.77
C LEU A 87 -16.89 7.54 -1.38
N GLN A 88 -17.70 8.61 -1.48
CA GLN A 88 -19.14 8.53 -1.28
C GLN A 88 -19.83 7.67 -2.33
N ARG A 89 -19.43 7.77 -3.60
CA ARG A 89 -19.95 6.88 -4.65
C ARG A 89 -19.64 5.41 -4.36
N TYR A 90 -18.45 5.09 -3.85
CA TYR A 90 -18.11 3.71 -3.47
C TYR A 90 -18.95 3.21 -2.29
N LEU A 91 -19.29 4.06 -1.32
CA LEU A 91 -20.22 3.69 -0.25
C LEU A 91 -21.59 3.31 -0.79
N ILE A 92 -22.11 4.07 -1.76
CA ILE A 92 -23.42 3.80 -2.39
C ILE A 92 -23.34 2.52 -3.22
N GLU A 93 -22.28 2.35 -4.00
CA GLU A 93 -22.06 1.18 -4.88
C GLU A 93 -22.08 -0.14 -4.09
N PHE A 94 -21.52 -0.15 -2.88
CA PHE A 94 -21.41 -1.36 -2.03
C PHE A 94 -22.32 -1.35 -0.81
N HIS A 95 -23.29 -0.43 -0.73
CA HIS A 95 -24.16 -0.27 0.45
C HIS A 95 -24.99 -1.53 0.75
N ASN A 96 -25.46 -2.21 -0.30
CA ASN A 96 -26.39 -3.34 -0.22
C ASN A 96 -25.67 -4.70 -0.19
N GLU A 97 -24.39 -4.76 0.18
CA GLU A 97 -23.69 -6.04 0.29
C GLU A 97 -24.29 -6.92 1.40
N THR A 98 -24.37 -8.23 1.17
CA THR A 98 -24.82 -9.17 2.21
C THR A 98 -23.77 -9.29 3.31
N LYS A 99 -24.19 -9.65 4.53
CA LYS A 99 -23.27 -9.85 5.67
C LYS A 99 -22.16 -10.87 5.36
N GLU A 100 -22.49 -11.91 4.62
CA GLU A 100 -21.55 -12.96 4.22
C GLU A 100 -20.50 -12.44 3.22
N SER A 101 -20.96 -11.74 2.16
CA SER A 101 -20.08 -11.09 1.19
C SER A 101 -19.17 -10.05 1.86
N SER A 102 -19.72 -9.30 2.82
CA SER A 102 -19.00 -8.29 3.59
C SER A 102 -17.85 -8.89 4.42
N ARG A 103 -18.04 -10.08 5.01
CA ARG A 103 -17.01 -10.81 5.77
C ARG A 103 -15.91 -11.32 4.86
N LEU A 104 -16.25 -12.00 3.77
CA LEU A 104 -15.27 -12.48 2.80
C LEU A 104 -14.46 -11.32 2.22
N GLY A 105 -15.12 -10.23 1.84
CA GLY A 105 -14.46 -9.05 1.33
C GLY A 105 -13.53 -8.39 2.37
N THR A 106 -13.88 -8.43 3.66
CA THR A 106 -12.99 -7.97 4.73
C THR A 106 -11.72 -8.81 4.81
N ILE A 107 -11.83 -10.14 4.70
CA ILE A 107 -10.67 -11.04 4.68
C ILE A 107 -9.78 -10.72 3.47
N TRP A 108 -10.37 -10.50 2.29
CA TRP A 108 -9.61 -10.11 1.10
C TRP A 108 -8.86 -8.79 1.26
N VAL A 109 -9.49 -7.78 1.87
CA VAL A 109 -8.82 -6.50 2.16
C VAL A 109 -7.69 -6.70 3.16
N LEU A 110 -7.90 -7.48 4.23
CA LEU A 110 -6.83 -7.78 5.20
C LEU A 110 -5.68 -8.55 4.55
N PHE A 111 -5.98 -9.54 3.70
CA PHE A 111 -4.96 -10.26 2.94
C PHE A 111 -4.18 -9.33 2.02
N TYR A 112 -4.84 -8.37 1.37
CA TYR A 112 -4.16 -7.35 0.57
C TYR A 112 -3.22 -6.49 1.42
N LEU A 113 -3.68 -5.99 2.57
CA LEU A 113 -2.88 -5.14 3.45
C LEU A 113 -1.71 -5.91 4.08
N ILE A 114 -2.00 -7.01 4.77
CA ILE A 114 -1.02 -7.82 5.50
C ILE A 114 -0.11 -8.59 4.53
N GLY A 115 -0.67 -9.13 3.45
CA GLY A 115 0.08 -9.82 2.41
C GLY A 115 1.13 -8.92 1.75
N SER A 116 0.89 -7.61 1.68
CA SER A 116 1.90 -6.65 1.21
C SER A 116 3.10 -6.56 2.14
N PHE A 117 2.89 -6.61 3.47
CA PHE A 117 3.99 -6.66 4.44
C PHE A 117 4.76 -7.99 4.35
N PHE A 118 4.05 -9.12 4.21
CA PHE A 118 4.71 -10.41 4.01
C PHE A 118 5.53 -10.44 2.72
N MET A 119 4.99 -9.92 1.62
CA MET A 119 5.71 -9.81 0.35
C MET A 119 7.00 -9.00 0.51
N PHE A 120 6.94 -7.88 1.22
CA PHE A 120 8.13 -7.08 1.52
C PHE A 120 9.13 -7.84 2.40
N ALA A 121 8.69 -8.48 3.48
CA ALA A 121 9.57 -9.28 4.34
C ALA A 121 10.27 -10.40 3.58
N ILE A 122 9.55 -11.11 2.70
CA ILE A 122 10.12 -12.14 1.82
C ILE A 122 11.15 -11.51 0.88
N SER A 123 10.86 -10.36 0.27
CA SER A 123 11.79 -9.69 -0.65
C SER A 123 13.11 -9.29 0.04
N VAL A 124 13.03 -8.82 1.28
CA VAL A 124 14.21 -8.45 2.09
C VAL A 124 15.02 -9.70 2.45
N TRP A 125 14.34 -10.77 2.86
CA TRP A 125 15.00 -12.06 3.12
C TRP A 125 15.70 -12.60 1.88
N MET A 126 15.10 -12.48 0.70
CA MET A 126 15.71 -12.88 -0.56
C MET A 126 16.95 -12.06 -0.90
N ILE A 127 16.92 -10.73 -0.71
CA ILE A 127 18.14 -9.90 -0.86
C ILE A 127 19.23 -10.37 0.10
N HIS A 128 18.91 -10.62 1.37
CA HIS A 128 19.91 -11.08 2.33
C HIS A 128 20.52 -12.43 1.91
N LYS A 129 19.70 -13.36 1.42
CA LYS A 129 20.15 -14.71 1.07
C LYS A 129 20.87 -14.80 -0.28
N TYR A 130 20.41 -14.03 -1.28
CA TYR A 130 20.87 -14.13 -2.68
C TYR A 130 21.63 -12.89 -3.15
N GLY A 131 21.39 -11.72 -2.57
CA GLY A 131 22.07 -10.47 -2.92
C GLY A 131 23.49 -10.34 -2.36
N LEU A 132 23.88 -11.15 -1.37
CA LEU A 132 25.25 -11.16 -0.84
C LEU A 132 26.30 -11.57 -1.89
N TYR A 133 25.91 -12.35 -2.90
CA TYR A 133 26.80 -12.78 -3.98
C TYR A 133 27.16 -11.63 -4.94
N HIS A 134 26.29 -10.61 -5.08
CA HIS A 134 26.53 -9.46 -5.95
C HIS A 134 27.38 -8.37 -5.28
N VAL A 135 27.23 -8.18 -3.96
CA VAL A 135 27.95 -7.14 -3.20
C VAL A 135 29.40 -7.55 -2.88
N LEU A 136 29.68 -8.86 -2.77
CA LEU A 136 31.02 -9.38 -2.44
C LEU A 136 31.94 -9.61 -3.64
N GLY A 137 31.54 -9.24 -4.86
CA GLY A 137 32.42 -9.25 -6.03
C GLY A 137 32.96 -10.63 -6.42
N PHE A 138 32.29 -11.73 -6.07
CA PHE A 138 32.66 -13.06 -6.58
C PHE A 138 32.07 -13.28 -7.97
N ARG A 139 32.81 -12.85 -8.99
CA ARG A 139 32.78 -13.44 -10.33
C ARG A 139 34.16 -13.45 -10.94
#